data_AF-A0AAQ1Z6M5-F1
#
_entry.id   AF-A0AAQ1Z6M5-F1
#
_cell.length_a   1.000
_cell.length_b   1.000
_cell.length_c   1.000
_cell.angle_alpha   90.00
_cell.angle_beta   90.00
_cell.angle_gamma   90.00
#
_symmetry.space_group_name_H-M   'P 1'
#
loop_
_entity.id
_entity.type
_entity.pdbx_description
1 polymer ?
#
loop_
_entity_poly.entity_id
_entity_poly.type
_entity_poly.pdbx_seq_one_letter_code
_entity_poly.pdbx_strand_id
1 'polypeptide(L)' 'MAHTNEQAARIASAGIQILFDSPTNQQFALLTPDQEAALSENYVCQFFEEHEGLHAVRFCTSWSTRDEDVDALCASIAQL' A
#
# COMPACT_ATOMS: atom_id res chain seq x y z
N MET A 1 4.93 -12.83 12.42
CA MET A 1 3.91 -11.82 12.74
C MET A 1 4.53 -10.43 12.88
N ALA A 2 5.63 -10.25 13.63
CA ALA A 2 6.32 -8.95 13.72
C ALA A 2 6.77 -8.41 12.34
N HIS A 3 7.53 -9.22 11.58
CA HIS A 3 8.06 -8.80 10.28
C HIS A 3 6.98 -8.36 9.27
N THR A 4 5.86 -9.07 9.17
CA THR A 4 4.78 -8.70 8.22
C THR A 4 4.10 -7.40 8.61
N ASN A 5 3.90 -7.16 9.91
CA ASN A 5 3.29 -5.91 10.36
C ASN A 5 4.26 -4.73 10.19
N GLU A 6 5.56 -4.96 10.37
CA GLU A 6 6.61 -3.96 10.09
C GLU A 6 6.63 -3.57 8.61
N GLN A 7 6.52 -4.55 7.69
CA GLN A 7 6.44 -4.25 6.26
C GLN A 7 5.21 -3.43 5.91
N ALA A 8 4.05 -3.80 6.46
CA ALA A 8 2.82 -3.04 6.27
C ALA A 8 2.99 -1.60 6.81
N ALA A 9 3.58 -1.42 7.98
CA ALA A 9 3.81 -0.09 8.57
C ALA A 9 4.73 0.81 7.71
N ARG A 10 5.71 0.22 7.00
CA ARG A 10 6.56 0.96 6.05
C ARG A 10 5.75 1.57 4.91
N ILE A 11 4.82 0.80 4.34
CA ILE A 11 3.93 1.27 3.27
C ILE A 11 3.09 2.46 3.76
N ALA A 12 2.54 2.38 4.97
CA ALA A 12 1.78 3.48 5.58
C ALA A 12 2.61 4.75 5.80
N SER A 13 3.94 4.60 5.94
CA SER A 13 4.88 5.71 6.16
C SER A 13 5.49 6.26 4.87
N ALA A 14 5.15 5.71 3.69
CA ALA A 14 5.76 6.05 2.41
C ALA A 14 5.33 7.42 1.82
N GLY A 15 4.48 8.18 2.53
CA GLY A 15 4.00 9.49 2.08
C GLY A 15 2.66 9.44 1.33
N ILE A 16 1.93 8.33 1.45
CA ILE A 16 0.57 8.16 0.90
C ILE A 16 -0.49 8.34 1.98
N GLN A 17 -1.66 8.86 1.60
CA GLN A 17 -2.79 8.93 2.51
C GLN A 17 -3.34 7.52 2.77
N ILE A 18 -3.56 7.19 4.04
CA ILE A 18 -4.11 5.91 4.47
C ILE A 18 -5.53 6.13 4.99
N LEU A 19 -6.44 5.22 4.64
CA LEU A 19 -7.86 5.31 5.01
C LEU A 19 -8.10 5.23 6.52
N PHE A 20 -7.41 4.31 7.21
CA PHE A 20 -7.43 4.19 8.68
C PHE A 20 -6.15 3.50 9.16
N ASP A 21 -5.78 3.72 10.43
CA ASP A 21 -4.65 3.03 11.05
C ASP A 21 -4.93 1.53 11.16
N SER A 22 -4.09 0.72 10.50
CA SER A 22 -4.21 -0.74 10.46
C SER A 22 -3.02 -1.37 11.16
N PRO A 23 -3.20 -1.96 12.37
CA PRO A 23 -2.12 -2.62 13.12
C PRO A 23 -1.83 -4.05 12.60
N THR A 24 -2.21 -4.35 11.36
CA THR A 24 -2.14 -5.69 10.76
C THR A 24 -1.12 -5.73 9.62
N ASN A 25 -1.00 -6.87 8.94
CA ASN A 25 -0.19 -7.04 7.74
C ASN A 25 -0.82 -6.41 6.47
N GLN A 26 -1.92 -5.67 6.62
CA GLN A 26 -2.66 -5.04 5.54
C GLN A 26 -2.64 -3.52 5.71
N GLN A 27 -2.43 -2.78 4.63
CA GLN A 27 -2.61 -1.33 4.60
C GLN A 27 -3.60 -0.92 3.50
N PHE A 28 -4.31 0.18 3.75
CA PHE A 28 -5.40 0.67 2.91
C PHE A 28 -5.06 2.08 2.41
N ALA A 29 -4.41 2.14 1.25
CA ALA A 29 -3.95 3.38 0.66
C ALA A 29 -5.07 4.04 -0.16
N LEU A 30 -5.20 5.36 -0.03
CA LEU A 30 -6.14 6.16 -0.82
C LEU A 30 -5.41 6.67 -2.06
N LEU A 31 -5.90 6.29 -3.23
CA LEU A 31 -5.32 6.59 -4.53
C LEU A 31 -6.35 7.24 -5.45
N THR A 32 -5.89 8.15 -6.30
CA THR A 32 -6.65 8.50 -7.51
C THR A 32 -6.64 7.32 -8.50
N PRO A 33 -7.61 7.23 -9.43
CA PRO A 33 -7.61 6.18 -10.46
C PRO A 33 -6.30 6.12 -11.27
N ASP A 34 -5.68 7.27 -11.54
CA ASP A 34 -4.41 7.34 -12.29
C ASP A 34 -3.24 6.79 -11.47
N GLN A 35 -3.18 7.09 -10.16
CA GLN A 35 -2.14 6.55 -9.28
C GLN A 35 -2.33 5.03 -9.06
N GLU A 36 -3.57 4.54 -8.92
CA GLU A 36 -3.84 3.11 -8.86
C GLU A 36 -3.40 2.41 -10.15
N ALA A 37 -3.70 2.99 -11.31
CA ALA A 37 -3.27 2.45 -12.60
C ALA A 37 -1.74 2.36 -12.70
N ALA A 38 -1.02 3.42 -12.31
CA ALA A 38 0.45 3.45 -12.32
C ALA A 38 1.07 2.40 -11.39
N LEU A 39 0.55 2.24 -10.17
CA LEU A 39 1.04 1.21 -9.25
C LEU A 39 0.67 -0.20 -9.71
N SER A 40 -0.51 -0.38 -10.33
CA SER A 40 -0.99 -1.69 -10.79
C SER A 40 -0.17 -2.29 -11.94
N GLU A 41 0.72 -1.51 -12.58
CA GLU A 41 1.68 -2.03 -13.56
C GLU A 41 2.71 -2.97 -12.93
N ASN A 42 3.10 -2.71 -11.67
CA ASN A 42 4.20 -3.40 -11.01
C ASN A 42 3.78 -4.09 -9.69
N TYR A 43 2.64 -3.71 -9.12
CA TYR A 43 2.17 -4.18 -7.82
C TYR A 43 0.71 -4.66 -7.88
N VAL A 44 0.35 -5.57 -6.98
CA VAL A 44 -1.04 -5.99 -6.83
C VAL A 44 -1.77 -4.98 -5.94
N CYS A 45 -2.52 -4.07 -6.57
CA CYS A 45 -3.48 -3.21 -5.90
C CYS A 45 -4.83 -3.92 -5.89
N GLN A 46 -5.38 -4.18 -4.70
CA GLN A 46 -6.72 -4.74 -4.59
C GLN A 46 -7.70 -3.67 -4.15
N PHE A 47 -8.63 -3.30 -5.03
CA PHE A 47 -9.72 -2.40 -4.69
C PHE A 47 -10.47 -2.88 -3.42
N PHE A 48 -10.67 -1.96 -2.49
CA PHE A 48 -11.40 -2.19 -1.24
C PHE A 48 -12.73 -1.44 -1.25
N GLU A 49 -12.71 -0.11 -1.40
CA GLU A 49 -13.91 0.72 -1.53
C GLU A 49 -13.59 2.08 -2.15
N GLU A 50 -14.63 2.84 -2.49
CA GLU A 50 -14.48 4.26 -2.85
C GLU A 50 -14.67 5.13 -1.59
N HIS A 51 -13.77 6.09 -1.38
CA HIS A 51 -13.81 6.99 -0.24
C HIS A 51 -13.54 8.42 -0.71
N GLU A 52 -14.56 9.28 -0.60
CA GLU A 52 -14.48 10.71 -0.95
C GLU A 52 -13.93 10.99 -2.37
N GLY A 53 -14.25 10.12 -3.34
CA GLY A 53 -13.80 10.24 -4.74
C GLY A 53 -12.40 9.68 -5.00
N LEU A 54 -11.79 9.00 -4.02
CA LEU A 54 -10.57 8.21 -4.16
C LEU A 54 -10.88 6.72 -4.07
N HIS A 55 -10.01 5.89 -4.64
CA HIS A 55 -10.05 4.45 -4.46
C HIS A 55 -9.19 4.05 -3.25
N ALA A 56 -9.81 3.46 -2.25
CA ALA A 56 -9.09 2.74 -1.20
C ALA A 56 -8.63 1.41 -1.79
N VAL A 57 -7.32 1.22 -1.89
CA VAL A 57 -6.69 -0.02 -2.32
C VAL A 57 -5.96 -0.69 -1.17
N ARG A 58 -5.97 -2.02 -1.17
CA ARG A 58 -5.37 -2.83 -0.14
C ARG A 58 -4.03 -3.40 -0.61
N PHE A 59 -2.99 -3.17 0.19
CA PHE A 59 -1.72 -3.86 0.11
C PHE A 59 -1.61 -4.91 1.22
N CYS A 60 -1.30 -6.15 0.86
CA CYS A 60 -1.12 -7.25 1.79
C CYS A 60 0.35 -7.68 1.81
N THR A 61 0.93 -7.75 3.00
CA THR A 61 2.26 -8.35 3.20
C THR A 61 2.11 -9.73 3.82
N SER A 62 3.06 -10.60 3.56
CA SER A 62 3.09 -11.96 4.10
C SER A 62 4.50 -12.32 4.57
N TRP A 63 4.66 -13.48 5.19
CA TRP A 63 5.98 -13.95 5.64
C TRP A 63 6.99 -14.10 4.49
N SER A 64 6.52 -14.15 3.24
CA SER A 64 7.36 -14.25 2.04
C SER A 64 7.64 -12.90 1.36
N THR A 65 7.02 -11.81 1.83
CA THR A 65 7.27 -10.47 1.31
C THR A 65 8.69 -10.07 1.68
N ARG A 66 9.51 -9.70 0.69
CA ARG A 66 10.89 -9.31 0.90
C ARG A 66 10.98 -7.81 1.19
N ASP A 67 12.04 -7.40 1.87
CA ASP A 67 12.32 -5.98 2.11
C ASP A 67 12.43 -5.20 0.79
N GLU A 68 13.09 -5.77 -0.22
CA GLU A 68 13.28 -5.15 -1.54
C GLU A 68 11.97 -4.85 -2.27
N ASP A 69 10.95 -5.71 -2.12
CA ASP A 69 9.64 -5.51 -2.74
C ASP A 69 8.91 -4.31 -2.10
N VAL A 70 9.03 -4.18 -0.78
CA VAL A 70 8.42 -3.10 0.00
C VAL A 70 9.16 -1.79 -0.22
N ASP A 71 10.49 -1.83 -0.31
CA ASP A 71 11.31 -0.65 -0.66
C ASP A 71 10.97 -0.11 -2.05
N ALA A 72 10.82 -1.01 -3.04
CA ALA A 72 10.40 -0.61 -4.38
C ALA A 72 9.00 0.01 -4.37
N LEU A 73 8.05 -0.59 -3.66
CA LEU A 73 6.70 -0.03 -3.52
C LEU A 73 6.73 1.34 -2.84
N CYS A 74 7.47 1.50 -1.74
CA CYS A 74 7.59 2.78 -1.04
C CYS A 74 8.23 3.86 -1.93
N ALA A 75 9.24 3.50 -2.72
CA ALA A 75 9.86 4.41 -3.69
C ALA A 75 8.88 4.83 -4.80
N SER A 76 8.08 3.88 -5.31
CA SER A 76 7.04 4.18 -6.30
C SER A 76 5.97 5.09 -5.72
N ILE A 77 5.52 4.83 -4.48
CA ILE A 77 4.56 5.67 -3.76
C ILE A 77 5.08 7.11 -3.59
N ALA A 78 6.36 7.27 -3.24
CA ALA A 78 6.97 8.59 -3.06
C ALA A 78 7.09 9.40 -4.37
N GLN A 79 6.85 8.79 -5.53
CA GLN A 79 6.90 9.41 -6.86
C GLN A 79 5.51 9.69 -7.47
N LEU A 80 4.42 9.44 -6.72
CA LEU A 80 3.03 9.65 -7.16
C LEU A 80 2.57 11.12 -7.01
#